data_AF-A0A1H1EGM8-F1
#
_entry.id   AF-A0A1H1EGM8-F1
#
_cell.length_a   1.000
_cell.length_b   1.000
_cell.length_c   1.000
_cell.angle_alpha   90.00
_cell.angle_beta   90.00
_cell.angle_gamma   90.00
#
_symmetry.space_group_name_H-M   'P 1'
#
loop_
_entity.id
_entity.type
_entity.pdbx_description
1 polymer ?
#
loop_
_entity_poly.entity_id
_entity_poly.type
_entity_poly.pdbx_seq_one_letter_code
_entity_poly.pdbx_strand_id
1 'polypeptide(L)'
;MGGMRAILNIIWLLLGGIWLAAGYFLAGIICCALIITIPFGIASFRIAGYALWPFGRKVVDKGGRTYVMSTLGNIIWILVAGIWIAIGHVATAIAQAVTIIGIPMAIANLKMIPVSLTPLGKEIVPTDRPFIGYDKQYPVIGYDRQYQGYGR
;
A
#
# COMPACT_ATOMS: atom_id res chain seq x y z
N MET A 1 -12.86 -7.76 16.54
CA MET A 1 -12.70 -7.38 15.11
C MET A 1 -11.36 -7.79 14.48
N GLY A 2 -10.36 -8.29 15.24
CA GLY A 2 -9.07 -8.74 14.67
C GLY A 2 -9.11 -10.07 13.89
N GLY A 3 -9.92 -11.05 14.33
CA GLY A 3 -10.00 -12.38 13.72
C GLY A 3 -10.45 -12.38 12.26
N MET A 4 -11.49 -11.61 11.91
CA MET A 4 -11.97 -11.51 10.53
C MET A 4 -10.91 -10.94 9.57
N ARG A 5 -10.09 -9.99 10.03
CA ARG A 5 -9.00 -9.43 9.23
C ARG A 5 -7.93 -10.49 8.97
N ALA A 6 -7.58 -11.31 9.96
CA ALA A 6 -6.61 -12.39 9.77
C ALA A 6 -7.09 -13.42 8.73
N ILE A 7 -8.36 -13.83 8.81
CA ILE A 7 -8.96 -14.77 7.85
C ILE A 7 -8.89 -14.21 6.42
N LEU A 8 -9.30 -12.96 6.22
CA LEU A 8 -9.25 -12.30 4.91
C LEU A 8 -7.81 -12.21 4.36
N ASN A 9 -6.82 -11.91 5.21
CA ASN A 9 -5.41 -11.87 4.79
C ASN A 9 -4.88 -13.26 4.40
N ILE A 10 -5.26 -14.32 5.13
CA ILE A 10 -4.87 -15.69 4.80
C ILE A 10 -5.47 -16.11 3.45
N ILE A 11 -6.77 -15.89 3.25
CA ILE A 11 -7.44 -16.19 1.98
C ILE A 11 -6.79 -15.41 0.84
N TRP A 12 -6.49 -14.13 1.07
CA TRP A 12 -5.80 -13.29 0.10
C TRP A 12 -4.44 -13.83 -0.31
N LEU A 13 -3.61 -14.26 0.64
CA LEU A 13 -2.29 -14.83 0.35
C LEU A 13 -2.39 -16.08 -0.53
N LEU A 14 -3.35 -16.96 -0.22
CA LEU A 14 -3.60 -18.19 -0.99
C LEU A 14 -4.12 -17.90 -2.40
N LEU A 15 -4.97 -16.88 -2.57
CA LEU A 15 -5.60 -16.54 -3.85
C LEU A 15 -4.77 -15.65 -4.77
N GLY A 16 -3.58 -15.20 -4.35
CA GLY A 16 -2.68 -14.46 -5.24
C GLY A 16 -1.90 -13.31 -4.61
N GLY A 17 -2.17 -12.97 -3.35
CA GLY A 17 -1.51 -11.90 -2.63
C GLY A 17 0.01 -12.07 -2.54
N ILE A 18 0.49 -13.31 -2.41
CA ILE A 18 1.92 -13.61 -2.37
C ILE A 18 2.63 -13.27 -3.67
N TRP A 19 1.99 -13.51 -4.82
CA TRP A 19 2.56 -13.23 -6.14
C TRP A 19 2.65 -11.73 -6.40
N LEU A 20 1.64 -10.97 -5.99
CA LEU A 20 1.68 -9.51 -6.06
C LEU A 20 2.80 -8.96 -5.17
N ALA A 21 2.88 -9.40 -3.92
CA ALA A 21 3.95 -9.00 -3.00
C ALA A 21 5.35 -9.32 -3.56
N ALA A 22 5.53 -10.51 -4.15
CA ALA A 22 6.77 -10.89 -4.82
C ALA A 22 7.08 -9.98 -6.02
N GLY A 23 6.08 -9.60 -6.82
CA GLY A 23 6.24 -8.64 -7.91
C GLY A 23 6.76 -7.28 -7.45
N TYR A 24 6.19 -6.72 -6.38
CA TYR A 24 6.71 -5.49 -5.77
C TYR A 24 8.11 -5.65 -5.19
N PHE A 25 8.38 -6.78 -4.55
CA PHE A 25 9.69 -7.06 -3.97
C PHE A 25 10.77 -7.14 -5.07
N LEU A 26 10.48 -7.84 -6.16
CA LEU A 26 11.38 -7.93 -7.31
C LEU A 26 11.61 -6.57 -7.96
N ALA A 27 10.55 -5.79 -8.20
CA ALA A 27 10.66 -4.43 -8.69
C ALA A 27 11.52 -3.55 -7.75
N GLY A 28 11.39 -3.76 -6.44
CA GLY A 28 12.19 -3.08 -5.43
C GLY A 28 13.68 -3.41 -5.54
N ILE A 29 14.02 -4.70 -5.70
CA ILE A 29 15.40 -5.16 -5.91
C ILE A 29 15.98 -4.54 -7.17
N ILE A 30 15.25 -4.57 -8.29
CA ILE A 30 15.70 -4.00 -9.57
C ILE A 30 15.97 -2.50 -9.39
N CYS A 31 15.06 -1.77 -8.75
CA CYS A 31 15.24 -0.34 -8.50
C CYS A 31 16.44 -0.04 -7.58
N CYS A 32 16.74 -0.90 -6.62
CA CYS A 32 17.94 -0.77 -5.79
C CYS A 32 19.22 -1.07 -6.58
N ALA A 33 19.20 -2.08 -7.45
CA ALA A 33 20.35 -2.45 -8.29
C ALA A 33 20.74 -1.34 -9.28
N LEU A 34 19.76 -0.56 -9.75
CA LEU A 34 20.01 0.60 -10.62
C LEU A 34 20.62 1.82 -9.88
N ILE A 35 20.69 1.79 -8.53
CA ILE A 35 21.22 2.82 -7.61
C ILE A 35 20.48 4.17 -7.68
N ILE A 36 20.34 4.76 -8.86
CA ILE A 36 19.64 6.03 -9.08
C ILE A 36 18.15 5.95 -8.70
N THR A 37 17.57 4.75 -8.72
CA THR A 37 16.16 4.50 -8.39
C THR A 37 15.91 3.94 -7.00
N ILE A 38 16.88 4.02 -6.08
CA ILE A 38 16.71 3.60 -4.67
C ILE A 38 15.42 4.12 -4.01
N PRO A 39 14.99 5.42 -4.13
CA PRO A 39 13.76 5.86 -3.50
C PRO A 39 12.51 5.12 -4.00
N PHE A 40 12.50 4.69 -5.26
CA PHE A 40 11.44 3.85 -5.81
C PHE A 40 11.48 2.44 -5.24
N GLY A 41 12.67 1.87 -5.06
CA GLY A 41 12.84 0.56 -4.44
C GLY A 41 12.25 0.52 -3.03
N ILE A 42 12.56 1.52 -2.22
CA ILE A 42 12.00 1.66 -0.86
C ILE A 42 10.47 1.76 -0.88
N ALA A 43 9.91 2.56 -1.80
CA ALA A 43 8.47 2.69 -1.94
C ALA A 43 7.82 1.36 -2.39
N SER A 44 8.47 0.62 -3.28
CA SER A 44 8.03 -0.70 -3.74
C SER A 44 8.04 -1.73 -2.62
N PHE A 45 9.12 -1.82 -1.84
CA PHE A 45 9.19 -2.73 -0.69
C PHE A 45 8.11 -2.45 0.36
N ARG A 46 7.81 -1.18 0.61
CA ARG A 46 6.71 -0.79 1.49
C ARG A 46 5.37 -1.31 0.97
N ILE A 47 5.13 -1.21 -0.34
CA ILE A 47 3.91 -1.73 -0.96
C ILE A 47 3.92 -3.26 -1.02
N ALA A 48 5.07 -3.92 -1.17
CA ALA A 48 5.20 -5.38 -1.03
C ALA A 48 4.71 -5.82 0.36
N GLY A 49 5.18 -5.13 1.40
CA GLY A 49 4.70 -5.33 2.76
C GLY A 49 3.20 -5.07 2.91
N TYR A 50 2.63 -4.08 2.21
CA TYR A 50 1.19 -3.84 2.15
C TYR A 50 0.42 -4.98 1.46
N ALA A 51 0.94 -5.45 0.33
CA ALA A 51 0.37 -6.54 -0.47
C ALA A 51 0.38 -7.88 0.26
N LEU A 52 1.29 -8.12 1.21
CA LEU A 52 1.24 -9.32 2.04
C LEU A 52 0.04 -9.33 3.00
N TRP A 53 -0.43 -8.16 3.45
CA TRP A 53 -1.45 -8.06 4.51
C TRP A 53 -2.42 -6.89 4.32
N PRO A 54 -3.15 -6.80 3.21
CA PRO A 54 -3.82 -5.56 2.81
C PRO A 54 -4.95 -5.15 3.78
N PHE A 55 -5.61 -6.09 4.45
CA PHE A 55 -6.78 -5.79 5.27
C PHE A 55 -6.41 -5.21 6.63
N GLY A 56 -7.11 -4.13 7.02
CA GLY A 56 -6.82 -3.36 8.24
C GLY A 56 -5.82 -2.23 8.02
N ARG A 57 -5.33 -2.05 6.79
CA ARG A 57 -4.43 -0.96 6.41
C ARG A 57 -5.02 -0.15 5.26
N LYS A 58 -4.69 1.13 5.22
CA LYS A 58 -5.13 2.06 4.18
C LYS A 58 -3.97 2.93 3.70
N VAL A 59 -4.06 3.36 2.46
CA VAL A 59 -3.11 4.30 1.86
C VAL A 59 -3.60 5.72 2.12
N VAL A 60 -2.69 6.59 2.55
CA VAL A 60 -2.93 8.03 2.76
C VAL A 60 -1.82 8.84 2.09
N ASP A 61 -2.14 10.07 1.73
CA ASP A 61 -1.17 11.02 1.21
C ASP A 61 -0.34 11.61 2.35
N LYS A 62 0.99 11.66 2.18
CA LYS A 62 1.89 12.29 3.16
C LYS A 62 1.75 13.81 3.21
N GLY A 63 1.22 14.44 2.16
CA GLY A 63 1.11 15.89 2.05
C GLY A 63 2.47 16.62 2.07
N GLY A 64 2.43 17.95 1.95
CA GLY A 64 3.58 18.81 2.20
C GLY A 64 4.57 19.04 1.03
N ARG A 65 5.78 19.49 1.39
CA ARG A 65 6.78 20.10 0.50
C ARG A 65 7.32 19.19 -0.63
N THR A 66 7.14 17.88 -0.50
CA THR A 66 7.69 16.86 -1.42
C THR A 66 6.73 16.43 -2.53
N TYR A 67 5.58 17.11 -2.67
CA TYR A 67 4.54 16.77 -3.65
C TYR A 67 5.06 16.80 -5.10
N VAL A 68 5.76 17.87 -5.48
CA VAL A 68 6.31 18.04 -6.84
C VAL A 68 7.32 16.94 -7.17
N MET A 69 8.26 16.65 -6.27
CA MET A 69 9.27 15.62 -6.48
C MET A 69 8.67 14.21 -6.55
N SER A 70 7.62 13.96 -5.76
CA SER A 70 6.89 12.69 -5.80
C SER A 70 6.14 12.52 -7.12
N THR A 71 5.50 13.58 -7.62
CA THR A 71 4.82 13.57 -8.93
C THR A 71 5.80 13.29 -10.06
N LEU A 72 6.94 14.00 -10.12
CA LEU A 72 7.95 13.79 -11.14
C LEU A 72 8.53 12.38 -11.10
N GLY A 73 8.85 11.87 -9.90
CA GLY A 73 9.31 10.50 -9.77
C GLY A 73 8.24 9.49 -10.21
N ASN A 74 6.97 9.70 -9.85
CA ASN A 74 5.88 8.80 -10.23
C ASN A 74 5.72 8.68 -11.76
N ILE A 75 6.01 9.73 -12.53
CA ILE A 75 6.02 9.65 -14.01
C ILE A 75 7.04 8.61 -14.49
N ILE A 76 8.27 8.66 -13.95
CA ILE A 76 9.34 7.70 -14.28
C ILE A 76 8.92 6.29 -13.83
N TRP A 77 8.40 6.17 -12.61
CA TRP A 77 7.96 4.90 -12.05
C TRP A 77 6.89 4.20 -12.89
N ILE A 78 5.88 4.93 -13.35
CA ILE A 78 4.77 4.39 -14.14
C ILE A 78 5.30 3.62 -15.35
N LEU A 79 6.30 4.17 -16.05
CA LEU A 79 6.89 3.58 -17.24
C LEU A 79 7.79 2.37 -16.91
N VAL A 80 8.56 2.45 -15.82
CA VAL A 80 9.56 1.43 -15.47
C VAL A 80 8.92 0.20 -14.80
N ALA A 81 7.98 0.40 -13.88
CA ALA A 81 7.43 -0.67 -13.04
C ALA A 81 5.92 -0.54 -12.78
N GLY A 82 5.39 0.68 -12.68
CA GLY A 82 4.01 0.92 -12.25
C GLY A 82 2.96 0.26 -13.15
N ILE A 83 3.07 0.39 -14.48
CA ILE A 83 2.13 -0.23 -15.42
C ILE A 83 2.19 -1.75 -15.34
N TRP A 84 3.39 -2.33 -15.29
CA TRP A 84 3.59 -3.77 -15.23
C TRP A 84 2.97 -4.38 -13.98
N ILE A 85 3.17 -3.73 -12.83
CA ILE A 85 2.58 -4.16 -11.57
C ILE A 85 1.06 -3.96 -11.58
N ALA A 86 0.56 -2.86 -12.13
CA ALA A 86 -0.88 -2.62 -12.27
C ALA A 86 -1.56 -3.66 -13.16
N ILE A 87 -0.92 -4.10 -14.24
CA ILE A 87 -1.38 -5.22 -15.06
C ILE A 87 -1.44 -6.50 -14.23
N GLY A 88 -0.42 -6.76 -13.40
CA GLY A 88 -0.44 -7.88 -12.44
C GLY A 88 -1.65 -7.82 -11.51
N HIS A 89 -1.98 -6.64 -10.97
CA HIS A 89 -3.19 -6.45 -10.17
C HIS A 89 -4.47 -6.76 -10.96
N VAL A 90 -4.61 -6.27 -12.18
CA VAL A 90 -5.78 -6.55 -13.02
C VAL A 90 -5.91 -8.04 -13.33
N ALA A 91 -4.81 -8.68 -13.75
CA ALA A 91 -4.78 -10.11 -14.07
C ALA A 91 -5.15 -10.97 -12.85
N THR A 92 -4.57 -10.70 -11.68
CA THR A 92 -4.91 -11.40 -10.45
C THR A 92 -6.34 -11.10 -9.99
N ALA A 93 -6.86 -9.88 -10.19
CA ALA A 93 -8.24 -9.55 -9.85
C ALA A 93 -9.24 -10.33 -10.72
N ILE A 94 -8.97 -10.48 -12.01
CA ILE A 94 -9.78 -11.32 -12.92
C ILE A 94 -9.73 -12.78 -12.44
N ALA A 95 -8.54 -13.31 -12.18
CA ALA A 95 -8.38 -14.68 -11.68
C ALA A 95 -9.15 -14.92 -10.37
N GLN A 96 -9.11 -13.96 -9.44
CA GLN A 96 -9.86 -14.02 -8.19
C GLN A 96 -11.38 -13.93 -8.42
N ALA A 97 -11.83 -13.07 -9.34
CA ALA A 97 -13.25 -12.91 -9.64
C ALA A 97 -13.89 -14.19 -10.22
N VAL A 98 -13.14 -14.97 -11.01
CA VAL A 98 -13.61 -16.25 -11.59
C VAL A 98 -14.05 -17.25 -10.51
N THR A 99 -13.46 -17.19 -9.32
CA THR A 99 -13.80 -18.11 -8.22
C THR A 99 -15.13 -17.79 -7.53
N ILE A 100 -15.79 -16.67 -7.89
CA ILE A 100 -16.99 -16.07 -7.24
C ILE A 100 -16.74 -15.68 -5.77
N ILE A 101 -16.25 -16.61 -4.96
CA ILE A 101 -15.79 -16.42 -3.57
C ILE A 101 -14.69 -15.36 -3.48
N GLY A 102 -13.85 -15.24 -4.52
CA GLY A 102 -12.77 -14.26 -4.59
C GLY A 102 -13.20 -12.85 -5.01
N ILE A 103 -14.47 -12.57 -5.32
CA ILE A 103 -14.94 -11.22 -5.70
C ILE A 103 -14.55 -10.13 -4.68
N PRO A 104 -14.72 -10.32 -3.36
CA PRO A 104 -14.28 -9.32 -2.37
C PRO A 104 -12.78 -9.05 -2.44
N MET A 105 -11.99 -10.09 -2.75
CA MET A 105 -10.53 -10.02 -2.87
C MET A 105 -10.13 -9.33 -4.18
N ALA A 106 -10.83 -9.60 -5.28
CA ALA A 106 -10.65 -8.90 -6.54
C ALA A 106 -10.89 -7.39 -6.38
N ILE A 107 -11.93 -6.99 -5.65
CA ILE A 107 -12.19 -5.57 -5.34
C ILE A 107 -11.06 -4.97 -4.50
N ALA A 108 -10.58 -5.69 -3.47
CA ALA A 108 -9.44 -5.23 -2.67
C ALA A 108 -8.18 -5.09 -3.53
N ASN A 109 -7.96 -6.01 -4.47
CA ASN A 109 -6.85 -6.01 -5.39
C ASN A 109 -6.85 -4.77 -6.31
N LEU A 110 -8.00 -4.48 -6.91
CA LEU A 110 -8.17 -3.31 -7.78
C LEU A 110 -7.98 -1.99 -7.01
N LYS A 111 -8.37 -1.93 -5.73
CA LYS A 111 -8.17 -0.77 -4.87
C LYS A 111 -6.69 -0.47 -4.59
N MET A 112 -5.79 -1.42 -4.79
CA MET A 112 -4.35 -1.20 -4.63
C MET A 112 -3.71 -0.55 -5.86
N ILE A 113 -4.33 -0.63 -7.04
CA ILE A 113 -3.76 -0.11 -8.30
C ILE A 113 -3.30 1.35 -8.21
N PRO A 114 -4.07 2.29 -7.62
CA PRO A 114 -3.62 3.69 -7.53
C PRO A 114 -2.29 3.86 -6.80
N VAL A 115 -2.06 3.10 -5.71
CA VAL A 115 -0.78 3.15 -4.98
C VAL A 115 0.34 2.43 -5.73
N SER A 116 0.00 1.41 -6.54
CA SER A 116 0.94 0.75 -7.47
C SER A 116 1.48 1.71 -8.53
N LEU A 117 0.61 2.54 -9.08
CA LEU A 117 0.96 3.50 -10.15
C LEU A 117 1.67 4.73 -9.58
N THR A 118 1.31 5.16 -8.37
CA THR A 118 1.86 6.38 -7.75
C THR A 118 2.39 6.11 -6.34
N PRO A 119 3.49 5.35 -6.20
CA PRO A 119 3.98 4.91 -4.91
C PRO A 119 4.63 6.02 -4.08
N LEU A 120 5.18 7.06 -4.72
CA LEU A 120 5.82 8.17 -4.03
C LEU A 120 4.78 9.12 -3.44
N GLY A 121 5.10 9.70 -2.27
CA GLY A 121 4.20 10.59 -1.54
C GLY A 121 3.07 9.87 -0.78
N LYS A 122 3.04 8.53 -0.79
CA LYS A 122 2.05 7.72 -0.09
C LYS A 122 2.61 7.10 1.19
N GLU A 123 1.73 6.90 2.17
CA GLU A 123 1.99 6.18 3.41
C GLU A 123 0.89 5.14 3.65
N ILE A 124 1.26 4.01 4.25
CA ILE A 124 0.32 2.95 4.61
C ILE A 124 0.15 2.98 6.13
N VAL A 125 -1.06 3.25 6.59
CA VAL A 125 -1.39 3.40 8.00
C VAL A 125 -2.47 2.39 8.43
N PRO A 126 -2.56 2.03 9.71
CA PRO A 126 -3.69 1.28 10.25
C PRO A 126 -5.02 2.01 10.04
N THR A 127 -6.09 1.25 9.79
CA THR A 127 -7.43 1.83 9.49
C THR A 127 -8.13 2.40 10.71
N ASP A 128 -7.76 1.93 11.91
CA ASP A 128 -8.25 2.38 13.21
C ASP A 128 -7.54 3.64 13.74
N ARG A 129 -6.55 4.15 13.00
CA ARG A 129 -5.88 5.40 13.35
C ARG A 129 -6.88 6.57 13.24
N PRO A 130 -7.11 7.36 14.30
CA PRO A 130 -7.95 8.55 14.23
C PRO A 130 -7.42 9.52 13.16
N PHE A 131 -8.30 10.07 12.33
CA PHE A 131 -7.94 11.09 11.35
C PHE A 131 -7.62 12.41 12.06
N ILE A 132 -6.41 12.55 12.58
CA ILE A 132 -5.87 13.85 12.94
C ILE A 132 -5.32 14.47 11.66
N GLY A 133 -5.89 15.59 11.24
CA GLY A 133 -5.61 16.24 9.97
C GLY A 133 -4.11 16.40 9.72
N TYR A 134 -3.64 15.91 8.57
CA TYR A 134 -2.27 16.01 8.08
C TYR A 134 -1.86 17.45 7.68
N ASP A 135 -2.58 18.46 8.16
CA ASP A 135 -2.31 19.89 7.90
C ASP A 135 -1.03 20.36 8.60
N LYS A 136 -0.68 19.78 9.75
CA LYS A 136 0.48 20.23 10.53
C LYS A 136 1.52 19.15 10.68
N GLN A 137 2.57 19.30 9.88
CA GLN A 137 3.97 19.11 10.26
C GLN A 137 4.13 18.74 11.74
N TYR A 138 4.55 17.52 12.03
CA TYR A 138 4.69 17.05 13.42
C TYR A 138 5.75 17.89 14.16
N PRO A 139 5.39 18.53 15.28
CA PRO A 139 6.11 18.35 16.52
C PRO A 139 5.25 17.46 17.42
N VAL A 140 5.86 16.37 17.90
CA VAL A 140 5.25 15.44 18.84
C VAL A 140 5.16 16.13 20.20
N ILE A 141 4.07 16.84 20.47
CA ILE A 141 3.71 17.28 21.81
C ILE A 141 2.20 17.11 21.96
N GLY A 142 1.75 16.10 22.73
CA GLY A 142 0.39 16.11 23.28
C GLY A 142 -0.50 14.86 23.13
N TYR A 143 -0.01 13.71 22.68
CA TYR A 143 -0.86 12.49 22.58
C TYR A 143 -1.14 11.77 23.92
N ASP A 144 -0.62 12.28 25.03
CA ASP A 144 -0.67 11.57 26.32
C ASP A 144 -2.00 11.77 27.10
N ARG A 145 -2.86 12.72 26.69
CA ARG A 145 -4.02 13.12 27.52
C ARG A 145 -5.39 12.63 27.07
N GLN A 146 -5.55 12.10 25.86
CA GLN A 146 -6.89 11.73 25.34
C GLN A 146 -7.29 10.27 25.54
N TYR A 147 -6.36 9.37 25.90
CA TYR A 147 -6.68 7.94 26.11
C TYR A 147 -6.95 7.59 27.59
N GLN A 148 -6.89 8.56 28.50
CA GLN A 148 -7.06 8.34 29.95
C GLN A 148 -8.53 8.29 30.42
N GLY A 149 -9.51 8.46 29.50
CA GLY A 149 -10.94 8.57 29.83
C GLY A 149 -11.81 7.35 29.52
N TYR A 150 -11.27 6.28 28.91
CA TYR A 150 -12.05 5.11 28.49
C TYR A 150 -11.97 3.94 29.48
N GLY A 151 -11.90 4.28 30.76
CA GLY A 151 -11.71 3.34 31.87
C GLY A 151 -12.49 3.72 33.13
N ARG A 152 -13.71 4.22 32.97
CA ARG A 152 -14.74 4.28 34.02
C ARG A 152 -16.11 3.98 33.44
#